data_AF-A0A4D4MBI9-F1
#
_entry.id   AF-A0A4D4MBI9-F1
#
_cell.length_a   1.000
_cell.length_b   1.000
_cell.length_c   1.000
_cell.angle_alpha   90.00
_cell.angle_beta   90.00
_cell.angle_gamma   90.00
#
_symmetry.space_group_name_H-M   'P 1'
#
loop_
_entity.id
_entity.type
_entity.pdbx_description
1 polymer ?
#
loop_
_entity_poly.entity_id
_entity_poly.type
_entity_poly.pdbx_seq_one_letter_code
_entity_poly.pdbx_strand_id
1 'polypeptide(L)'
;MPDGDAAEDEGGGPWRELLGNQAGADPYRDGPEAADADAEEGTGAQHGGVVGRQRLLGVFDGQGQLFTEPGFNGCAHMTASAEVRPGSPVEGAADRYRLWVRTMFTDLAREAGVADAEGLARQLHLLYDGAGISARMDRDPSAATTARAAAAALFDAAVKDKELVDAGQ
;
A
#
# COMPACT_ATOMS: atom_id res chain seq x y z
N MET A 1 -2.67 27.61 37.84
CA MET A 1 -2.16 26.38 38.50
C MET A 1 -2.75 26.36 39.90
N PRO A 2 -3.36 25.26 40.34
CA PRO A 2 -2.94 23.86 40.14
C PRO A 2 -3.60 23.26 38.88
N ASP A 3 -2.97 22.42 38.05
CA ASP A 3 -2.15 21.20 38.18
C ASP A 3 -2.99 19.95 37.89
N GLY A 4 -2.58 19.23 36.82
CA GLY A 4 -2.84 17.80 36.61
C GLY A 4 -4.21 17.41 36.09
N ASP A 5 -4.32 17.18 34.79
CA ASP A 5 -4.36 15.79 34.31
C ASP A 5 -4.18 15.74 32.79
N ALA A 6 -3.06 15.12 32.40
CA ALA A 6 -2.86 14.60 31.07
C ALA A 6 -3.87 13.46 30.87
N ALA A 7 -4.84 13.67 29.97
CA ALA A 7 -5.52 12.55 29.33
C ALA A 7 -4.67 12.17 28.12
N GLU A 8 -3.80 11.20 28.35
CA GLU A 8 -3.29 10.29 27.33
C GLU A 8 -4.49 9.78 26.51
N ASP A 9 -4.64 10.25 25.27
CA ASP A 9 -5.53 9.58 24.30
C ASP A 9 -4.73 8.45 23.65
N GLU A 10 -4.44 7.45 24.48
CA GLU A 10 -3.98 6.15 24.01
C GLU A 10 -5.11 5.47 23.23
N GLY A 11 -4.84 5.13 21.97
CA GLY A 11 -5.35 3.87 21.45
C GLY A 11 -6.70 3.87 20.74
N GLY A 12 -6.92 4.78 19.79
CA GLY A 12 -7.63 4.49 18.54
C GLY A 12 -9.14 4.73 18.53
N GLY A 13 -9.51 5.73 17.72
CA GLY A 13 -10.87 6.20 17.58
C GLY A 13 -11.81 5.35 16.67
N PRO A 14 -13.03 5.86 16.43
CA PRO A 14 -14.21 5.14 15.92
C PRO A 14 -14.11 4.60 14.48
N TRP A 15 -12.96 4.80 13.83
CA TRP A 15 -12.67 4.27 12.49
C TRP A 15 -12.31 2.78 12.50
N ARG A 16 -11.90 2.19 13.64
CA ARG A 16 -11.68 0.73 13.75
C ARG A 16 -12.95 -0.08 13.46
N GLU A 17 -14.12 0.39 13.91
CA GLU A 17 -15.41 -0.27 13.63
C GLU A 17 -15.90 -0.02 12.19
N LEU A 18 -15.66 1.17 11.64
CA LEU A 18 -16.03 1.50 10.26
C LEU A 18 -15.15 0.78 9.23
N LEU A 19 -13.89 0.50 9.56
CA LEU A 19 -12.97 -0.27 8.72
C LEU A 19 -13.08 -1.78 8.95
N GLY A 20 -13.37 -2.23 10.18
CA GLY A 20 -13.49 -3.65 10.53
C GLY A 20 -14.65 -4.41 9.87
N ASN A 21 -15.63 -3.71 9.28
CA ASN A 21 -16.78 -4.34 8.62
C ASN A 21 -16.71 -4.37 7.08
N GLN A 22 -15.67 -3.79 6.46
CA GLN A 22 -15.44 -3.88 5.01
C GLN A 22 -13.98 -4.21 4.63
N ALA A 23 -13.05 -4.18 5.59
CA ALA A 23 -11.67 -4.61 5.41
C ALA A 23 -11.38 -5.71 6.44
N GLY A 24 -11.72 -6.94 6.08
CA GLY A 24 -11.50 -8.15 6.90
C GLY A 24 -10.04 -8.59 7.03
N ALA A 25 -9.07 -7.79 6.58
CA ALA A 25 -7.66 -8.04 6.83
C ALA A 25 -6.91 -6.70 6.83
N ASP A 26 -6.02 -6.51 7.79
CA ASP A 26 -4.82 -5.71 7.59
C ASP A 26 -3.80 -6.66 6.94
N PRO A 27 -3.69 -6.74 5.61
CA PRO A 27 -2.75 -7.66 4.97
C PRO A 27 -1.28 -7.33 5.27
N TYR A 28 -1.01 -6.16 5.87
CA TYR A 28 0.33 -5.73 6.26
C TYR A 28 0.69 -6.12 7.71
N ARG A 29 -0.30 -6.18 8.62
CA ARG A 29 -0.11 -6.66 10.00
C ARG A 29 -0.37 -8.16 10.17
N ASP A 30 -1.31 -8.72 9.39
CA ASP A 30 -1.83 -10.08 9.56
C ASP A 30 -1.55 -10.98 8.32
N GLY A 31 -0.73 -10.53 7.37
CA GLY A 31 -0.21 -11.35 6.26
C GLY A 31 0.79 -12.42 6.75
N PRO A 32 1.05 -13.50 6.00
CA PRO A 32 1.95 -14.55 6.45
C PRO A 32 3.32 -13.96 6.74
N GLU A 33 3.84 -14.21 7.96
CA GLU A 33 5.27 -14.08 8.25
C GLU A 33 6.02 -14.67 7.05
N ALA A 34 6.89 -13.85 6.44
CA ALA A 34 7.68 -14.25 5.30
C ALA A 34 8.27 -15.64 5.57
N ALA A 35 7.76 -16.64 4.86
CA ALA A 35 8.09 -18.04 5.09
C ALA A 35 9.61 -18.22 5.02
N ASP A 36 10.15 -18.67 6.14
CA ASP A 36 11.44 -19.30 6.38
C ASP A 36 12.67 -18.67 5.73
N ALA A 37 13.34 -17.85 6.54
CA ALA A 37 14.70 -17.39 6.35
C ALA A 37 15.71 -18.52 6.62
N ASP A 38 16.06 -19.28 5.58
CA ASP A 38 17.37 -19.93 5.48
C ASP A 38 18.22 -19.11 4.50
N ALA A 39 18.92 -18.09 5.02
CA ALA A 39 19.86 -17.29 4.24
C ALA A 39 21.18 -17.08 4.99
N GLU A 40 22.22 -17.71 4.45
CA GLU A 40 23.63 -17.47 4.80
C GLU A 40 24.03 -16.00 4.60
N GLU A 41 25.00 -15.55 5.40
CA GLU A 41 25.54 -14.18 5.46
C GLU A 41 26.04 -13.64 4.10
N GLY A 42 25.17 -12.92 3.40
CA GLY A 42 25.53 -12.10 2.24
C GLY A 42 25.09 -10.64 2.46
N THR A 43 26.04 -9.77 2.85
CA THR A 43 25.99 -8.28 2.84
C THR A 43 24.58 -7.65 2.95
N GLY A 44 24.22 -7.18 4.16
CA GLY A 44 22.86 -6.72 4.51
C GLY A 44 22.20 -5.63 3.64
N ALA A 45 22.94 -4.89 2.81
CA ALA A 45 22.36 -3.90 1.89
C ALA A 45 21.58 -4.54 0.73
N GLN A 46 22.09 -5.62 0.16
CA GLN A 46 21.43 -6.35 -0.93
C GLN A 46 20.27 -7.23 -0.42
N HIS A 47 20.33 -7.68 0.84
CA HIS A 47 19.23 -8.37 1.48
C HIS A 47 18.03 -7.42 1.75
N GLY A 48 18.29 -6.19 2.21
CA GLY A 48 17.24 -5.18 2.46
C GLY A 48 16.46 -4.79 1.19
N GLY A 49 17.15 -4.62 0.06
CA GLY A 49 16.50 -4.30 -1.23
C GLY A 49 15.56 -5.40 -1.74
N VAL A 50 15.93 -6.67 -1.57
CA VAL A 50 15.08 -7.82 -1.95
C VAL A 50 13.83 -7.90 -1.07
N VAL A 51 13.97 -7.69 0.24
CA VAL A 51 12.84 -7.67 1.19
C VAL A 51 11.88 -6.51 0.89
N GLY A 52 12.40 -5.31 0.63
CA GLY A 52 11.59 -4.15 0.27
C GLY A 52 10.80 -4.35 -1.03
N ARG A 53 11.43 -4.92 -2.06
CA ARG A 53 10.77 -5.28 -3.32
C ARG A 53 9.64 -6.29 -3.09
N GLN A 54 9.88 -7.35 -2.33
CA GLN A 54 8.87 -8.37 -2.05
C GLN A 54 7.67 -7.81 -1.29
N ARG A 55 7.92 -7.00 -0.25
CA ARG A 55 6.86 -6.34 0.52
C ARG A 55 6.00 -5.43 -0.34
N LEU A 56 6.62 -4.63 -1.21
CA LEU A 56 5.92 -3.74 -2.14
C LEU A 56 5.02 -4.52 -3.11
N LEU A 57 5.52 -5.61 -3.69
CA LEU A 57 4.72 -6.45 -4.58
C LEU A 57 3.62 -7.21 -3.82
N GLY A 58 3.88 -7.58 -2.57
CA GLY A 58 2.91 -8.26 -1.68
C GLY A 58 1.64 -7.47 -1.44
N VAL A 59 1.67 -6.13 -1.54
CA VAL A 59 0.47 -5.29 -1.47
C VAL A 59 -0.55 -5.67 -2.56
N PHE A 60 -0.07 -6.00 -3.76
CA PHE A 60 -0.94 -6.41 -4.87
C PHE A 60 -1.42 -7.86 -4.70
N ASP A 61 -0.61 -8.73 -4.10
CA ASP A 61 -1.03 -10.08 -3.73
C ASP A 61 -2.19 -10.03 -2.70
N GLY A 62 -2.11 -9.12 -1.72
CA GLY A 62 -3.19 -8.85 -0.77
C GLY A 62 -4.47 -8.32 -1.44
N GLN A 63 -4.36 -7.45 -2.45
CA GLN A 63 -5.51 -7.05 -3.26
C GLN A 63 -6.13 -8.24 -3.99
N GLY A 64 -5.32 -9.13 -4.54
CA GLY A 64 -5.82 -10.34 -5.21
C GLY A 64 -6.65 -11.23 -4.28
N GLN A 65 -6.22 -11.39 -3.03
CA GLN A 65 -7.01 -12.11 -2.01
C GLN A 65 -8.34 -11.41 -1.76
N LEU A 66 -8.32 -10.10 -1.50
CA LEU A 66 -9.52 -9.29 -1.26
C LEU A 66 -10.50 -9.35 -2.44
N PHE A 67 -10.02 -9.32 -3.69
CA PHE A 67 -10.87 -9.37 -4.88
C PHE A 67 -11.63 -10.69 -5.03
N THR A 68 -11.12 -11.77 -4.42
CA THR A 68 -11.76 -13.09 -4.44
C THR A 68 -12.74 -13.33 -3.29
N GLU A 69 -12.81 -12.41 -2.32
CA GLU A 69 -13.71 -12.56 -1.18
C GLU A 69 -15.19 -12.43 -1.60
N PRO A 70 -16.07 -13.32 -1.08
CA PRO A 70 -17.50 -13.17 -1.26
C PRO A 70 -17.98 -11.82 -0.73
N GLY A 71 -18.50 -10.97 -1.60
CA GLY A 71 -18.98 -9.63 -1.23
C GLY A 71 -18.03 -8.49 -1.56
N PHE A 72 -16.90 -8.76 -2.23
CA PHE A 72 -16.11 -7.70 -2.83
C PHE A 72 -16.96 -6.91 -3.84
N ASN A 73 -17.15 -5.62 -3.55
CA ASN A 73 -17.91 -4.68 -4.38
C ASN A 73 -17.05 -3.48 -4.79
N GLY A 74 -15.73 -3.64 -4.83
CA GLY A 74 -14.77 -2.55 -5.03
C GLY A 74 -14.49 -1.74 -3.78
N CYS A 75 -13.62 -0.73 -3.90
CA CYS A 75 -13.24 0.12 -2.78
C CYS A 75 -14.38 1.07 -2.39
N ALA A 76 -14.83 0.97 -1.14
CA ALA A 76 -15.87 1.84 -0.57
C ALA A 76 -15.49 3.33 -0.67
N HIS A 77 -14.22 3.66 -0.45
CA HIS A 77 -13.72 5.04 -0.53
C HIS A 77 -13.81 5.61 -1.95
N MET A 78 -13.54 4.80 -2.98
CA MET A 78 -13.67 5.23 -4.38
C MET A 78 -15.13 5.42 -4.79
N THR A 79 -16.02 4.54 -4.33
CA THR A 79 -17.45 4.68 -4.61
C THR A 79 -18.02 5.91 -3.91
N ALA A 80 -17.62 6.11 -2.66
CA ALA A 80 -18.09 7.22 -1.84
C ALA A 80 -17.56 8.58 -2.33
N SER A 81 -16.30 8.65 -2.81
CA SER A 81 -15.75 9.90 -3.34
C SER A 81 -16.44 10.39 -4.61
N ALA A 82 -17.06 9.50 -5.40
CA ALA A 82 -17.76 9.85 -6.63
C ALA A 82 -19.12 10.53 -6.40
N GLU A 83 -19.76 10.30 -5.25
CA GLU A 83 -21.14 10.74 -4.98
C GLU A 83 -21.25 11.90 -3.98
N VAL A 84 -20.13 12.32 -3.38
CA VAL A 84 -20.14 13.25 -2.24
C VAL A 84 -19.94 14.70 -2.65
N ARG A 85 -20.54 15.59 -1.86
CA ARG A 85 -20.30 17.04 -2.01
C ARG A 85 -18.91 17.40 -1.48
N PRO A 86 -18.25 18.40 -2.09
CA PRO A 86 -17.06 19.02 -1.53
C PRO A 86 -17.31 19.52 -0.09
N GLY A 87 -16.31 19.39 0.77
CA GLY A 87 -16.33 19.71 2.20
C GLY A 87 -17.02 18.67 3.09
N SER A 88 -17.44 17.52 2.55
CA SER A 88 -18.12 16.50 3.35
C SER A 88 -17.13 15.68 4.21
N PRO A 89 -17.55 15.13 5.36
CA PRO A 89 -16.72 14.23 6.15
C PRO A 89 -16.21 13.01 5.36
N VAL A 90 -16.94 12.60 4.33
CA VAL A 90 -16.60 11.46 3.46
C VAL A 90 -15.45 11.81 2.53
N GLU A 91 -15.40 13.02 1.97
CA GLU A 91 -14.25 13.51 1.20
C GLU A 91 -12.99 13.50 2.07
N GLY A 92 -13.08 14.03 3.31
CA GLY A 92 -11.96 13.98 4.24
C GLY A 92 -11.51 12.56 4.61
N ALA A 93 -12.42 11.59 4.65
CA ALA A 93 -12.08 10.18 4.86
C ALA A 93 -11.37 9.59 3.63
N ALA A 94 -11.85 9.87 2.43
CA ALA A 94 -11.21 9.45 1.18
C ALA A 94 -9.79 10.04 1.07
N ASP A 95 -9.59 11.32 1.38
CA ASP A 95 -8.28 11.96 1.36
C ASP A 95 -7.29 11.33 2.34
N ARG A 96 -7.74 11.02 3.56
CA ARG A 96 -6.92 10.31 4.55
C ARG A 96 -6.52 8.92 4.06
N TYR A 97 -7.45 8.17 3.48
CA TYR A 97 -7.16 6.85 2.91
C TYR A 97 -6.14 6.94 1.76
N ARG A 98 -6.34 7.87 0.82
CA ARG A 98 -5.41 8.11 -0.29
C ARG A 98 -4.03 8.53 0.20
N LEU A 99 -3.95 9.35 1.25
CA LEU A 99 -2.69 9.71 1.87
C LEU A 99 -2.00 8.49 2.49
N TRP A 100 -2.74 7.68 3.25
CA TRP A 100 -2.22 6.46 3.85
C TRP A 100 -1.64 5.49 2.81
N VAL A 101 -2.35 5.22 1.70
CA VAL A 101 -1.84 4.35 0.63
C VAL A 101 -0.54 4.90 0.02
N ARG A 102 -0.47 6.22 -0.25
CA ARG A 102 0.76 6.84 -0.78
C ARG A 102 1.92 6.75 0.21
N THR A 103 1.67 7.00 1.49
CA THR A 103 2.70 6.94 2.53
C THR A 103 3.26 5.54 2.64
N MET A 104 2.40 4.52 2.69
CA MET A 104 2.81 3.11 2.73
C MET A 104 3.72 2.74 1.55
N PHE A 105 3.34 3.07 0.31
CA PHE A 105 4.22 2.81 -0.84
C PHE A 105 5.53 3.61 -0.80
N THR A 106 5.50 4.85 -0.28
CA THR A 106 6.70 5.68 -0.15
C THR A 106 7.68 5.06 0.84
N ASP A 107 7.20 4.60 1.98
CA ASP A 107 8.03 3.98 3.01
C ASP A 107 8.63 2.67 2.51
N LEU A 108 7.85 1.82 1.86
CA LEU A 108 8.34 0.59 1.23
C LEU A 108 9.39 0.85 0.14
N ALA A 109 9.21 1.88 -0.68
CA ALA A 109 10.18 2.26 -1.71
C ALA A 109 11.50 2.79 -1.09
N ARG A 110 11.41 3.55 0.02
CA ARG A 110 12.59 4.01 0.78
C ARG A 110 13.34 2.86 1.43
N GLU A 111 12.63 1.92 2.06
CA GLU A 111 13.23 0.70 2.63
C GLU A 111 13.95 -0.12 1.57
N ALA A 112 13.42 -0.15 0.35
CA ALA A 112 14.03 -0.82 -0.80
C ALA A 112 15.20 -0.04 -1.43
N GLY A 113 15.52 1.16 -0.93
CA GLY A 113 16.65 1.97 -1.41
C GLY A 113 16.44 2.63 -2.76
N VAL A 114 15.19 2.84 -3.18
CA VAL A 114 14.81 3.57 -4.41
C VAL A 114 15.12 5.05 -4.25
N ALA A 115 15.77 5.67 -5.24
CA ALA A 115 16.17 7.07 -5.18
C ALA A 115 14.98 8.05 -5.24
N ASP A 116 14.03 7.84 -6.16
CA ASP A 116 12.77 8.60 -6.24
C ASP A 116 11.60 7.78 -5.66
N ALA A 117 11.62 7.58 -4.34
CA ALA A 117 10.61 6.79 -3.64
C ALA A 117 9.20 7.39 -3.79
N GLU A 118 9.09 8.71 -3.73
CA GLU A 118 7.83 9.44 -3.88
C GLU A 118 7.28 9.31 -5.31
N GLY A 119 8.14 9.34 -6.33
CA GLY A 119 7.78 9.10 -7.72
C GLY A 119 7.24 7.71 -7.96
N LEU A 120 7.96 6.69 -7.48
CA LEU A 120 7.50 5.31 -7.57
C LEU A 120 6.18 5.12 -6.82
N ALA A 121 6.04 5.66 -5.60
CA ALA A 121 4.83 5.55 -4.81
C ALA A 121 3.58 6.13 -5.50
N ARG A 122 3.72 7.25 -6.22
CA ARG A 122 2.62 7.82 -7.02
C ARG A 122 2.17 6.86 -8.13
N GLN A 123 3.12 6.23 -8.82
CA GLN A 123 2.80 5.28 -9.89
C GLN A 123 2.15 4.01 -9.33
N LEU A 124 2.66 3.48 -8.22
CA LEU A 124 2.10 2.31 -7.56
C LEU A 124 0.69 2.55 -7.02
N HIS A 125 0.41 3.73 -6.47
CA HIS A 125 -0.94 4.09 -6.05
C HIS A 125 -1.91 4.16 -7.23
N LEU A 126 -1.48 4.65 -8.40
CA LEU A 126 -2.31 4.60 -9.61
C LEU A 126 -2.64 3.17 -10.03
N LEU A 127 -1.65 2.25 -9.97
CA LEU A 127 -1.89 0.83 -10.22
C LEU A 127 -2.81 0.19 -9.17
N TYR A 128 -2.67 0.60 -7.90
CA TYR A 128 -3.51 0.13 -6.80
C TYR A 128 -4.98 0.50 -7.03
N ASP A 129 -5.25 1.78 -7.32
CA ASP A 129 -6.59 2.27 -7.65
C ASP A 129 -7.15 1.55 -8.88
N GLY A 130 -6.35 1.46 -9.95
CA GLY A 130 -6.74 0.82 -11.21
C GLY A 130 -7.09 -0.66 -11.05
N ALA A 131 -6.31 -1.41 -10.26
CA ALA A 131 -6.57 -2.80 -9.98
C ALA A 131 -7.94 -3.00 -9.32
N GLY A 132 -8.25 -2.19 -8.29
CA GLY A 132 -9.53 -2.25 -7.59
C GLY A 132 -10.73 -1.89 -8.48
N ILE A 133 -10.56 -0.93 -9.39
CA ILE A 133 -11.59 -0.54 -10.36
C ILE A 133 -11.82 -1.67 -11.37
N SER A 134 -10.75 -2.17 -12.01
CA SER A 134 -10.84 -3.25 -13.00
C SER A 134 -11.42 -4.53 -12.40
N ALA A 135 -10.98 -4.94 -11.21
CA ALA A 135 -11.52 -6.12 -10.55
C ALA A 135 -13.04 -6.05 -10.36
N ARG A 136 -13.56 -4.87 -10.01
CA ARG A 136 -15.01 -4.64 -9.87
C ARG A 136 -15.72 -4.59 -11.23
N MET A 137 -15.22 -3.77 -12.16
CA MET A 137 -15.91 -3.49 -13.42
C MET A 137 -15.91 -4.70 -14.36
N ASP A 138 -14.76 -5.38 -14.43
CA ASP A 138 -14.53 -6.50 -15.34
C ASP A 138 -14.88 -7.85 -14.68
N ARG A 139 -15.16 -7.85 -13.36
CA ARG A 139 -15.38 -9.06 -12.55
C ARG A 139 -14.21 -10.03 -12.63
N ASP A 140 -13.00 -9.48 -12.71
CA ASP A 140 -11.78 -10.25 -12.88
C ASP A 140 -10.77 -9.97 -11.76
N PRO A 141 -10.62 -10.88 -10.78
CA PRO A 141 -9.63 -10.73 -9.71
C PRO A 141 -8.19 -10.78 -10.23
N SER A 142 -7.95 -11.25 -11.48
CA SER A 142 -6.62 -11.27 -12.09
C SER A 142 -6.05 -9.87 -12.34
N ALA A 143 -6.86 -8.82 -12.22
CA ALA A 143 -6.42 -7.43 -12.23
C ALA A 143 -5.28 -7.16 -11.21
N ALA A 144 -5.31 -7.83 -10.05
CA ALA A 144 -4.23 -7.75 -9.06
C ALA A 144 -2.91 -8.31 -9.61
N THR A 145 -2.95 -9.44 -10.31
CA THR A 145 -1.76 -10.05 -10.95
C THR A 145 -1.18 -9.14 -12.02
N THR A 146 -2.03 -8.55 -12.86
CA THR A 146 -1.61 -7.56 -13.87
C THR A 146 -0.95 -6.35 -13.23
N ALA A 147 -1.56 -5.78 -12.19
CA ALA A 147 -1.02 -4.64 -11.48
C ALA A 147 0.32 -4.97 -10.80
N ARG A 148 0.44 -6.16 -10.20
CA ARG A 148 1.70 -6.65 -9.61
C ARG A 148 2.82 -6.75 -10.64
N ALA A 149 2.54 -7.28 -11.83
CA ALA A 149 3.53 -7.39 -12.90
C ALA A 149 3.99 -6.00 -13.37
N ALA A 150 3.07 -5.05 -13.51
CA ALA A 150 3.40 -3.67 -13.84
C ALA A 150 4.23 -3.00 -12.72
N ALA A 151 3.85 -3.20 -11.46
CA ALA A 151 4.58 -2.69 -10.30
C ALA A 151 6.03 -3.20 -10.25
N ALA A 152 6.25 -4.48 -10.57
CA ALA A 152 7.59 -5.06 -10.65
C ALA A 152 8.43 -4.37 -11.74
N ALA A 153 7.86 -4.12 -12.91
CA ALA A 153 8.56 -3.42 -13.99
C ALA A 153 8.92 -1.97 -13.62
N LEU A 154 8.03 -1.25 -12.94
CA LEU A 154 8.27 0.12 -12.46
C LEU A 154 9.35 0.15 -11.38
N PHE A 155 9.32 -0.79 -10.44
CA PHE A 155 10.35 -0.92 -9.42
C PHE A 155 11.72 -1.18 -10.04
N ASP A 156 11.81 -2.16 -10.95
CA ASP A 156 13.07 -2.53 -11.59
C ASP A 156 13.64 -1.37 -12.44
N ALA A 157 12.77 -0.53 -13.02
CA ALA A 157 13.20 0.71 -13.69
C ALA A 157 13.72 1.76 -12.69
N ALA A 158 13.01 1.99 -11.58
CA ALA A 158 13.38 2.97 -10.57
C ALA A 158 14.72 2.64 -9.86
N VAL A 159 15.04 1.35 -9.72
CA VAL A 159 16.35 0.91 -9.19
C VAL A 159 17.47 1.16 -10.21
N LYS A 160 17.25 0.90 -11.50
CA LYS A 160 18.25 1.16 -12.54
C LYS A 160 18.58 2.65 -12.70
N ASP A 161 17.57 3.50 -12.58
CA ASP A 161 17.77 4.95 -12.65
C ASP A 161 18.71 5.45 -11.54
N LYS A 162 18.64 4.86 -10.34
CA LYS A 162 19.59 5.13 -9.26
C LYS A 162 21.02 4.74 -9.66
N GLU A 163 21.22 3.54 -10.20
CA GLU A 163 22.56 3.07 -10.60
C GLU A 163 23.20 3.97 -11.66
N LEU A 164 22.39 4.49 -12.58
CA LEU A 164 22.85 5.44 -13.61
C LEU A 164 23.23 6.82 -13.02
N VAL A 165 22.48 7.28 -12.01
CA VAL A 165 22.79 8.52 -11.29
C VAL A 165 24.08 8.37 -10.46
N ASP A 166 24.26 7.23 -9.80
CA ASP A 166 25.43 6.94 -8.96
C ASP A 166 26.70 6.70 -9.80
N ALA A 167 26.58 6.11 -11.00
CA ALA A 167 27.72 5.86 -11.90
C ALA A 167 28.20 7.10 -12.69
N GLY A 168 27.43 8.19 -12.66
CA GLY A 168 27.75 9.45 -13.32
C GLY A 168 28.44 10.51 -12.43
N GLN A 169 28.71 10.18 -11.16
CA GLN A 169 29.45 11.01 -10.18
C GLN A 169 30.87 10.48 -9.96
#